data_AF-A0A849NZ74-F1
#
_entry.id   AF-A0A849NZ74-F1
#
_cell.length_a   1.000
_cell.length_b   1.000
_cell.length_c   1.000
_cell.angle_alpha   90.00
_cell.angle_beta   90.00
_cell.angle_gamma   90.00
#
_symmetry.space_group_name_H-M   'P 1'
#
loop_
_entity.id
_entity.type
_entity.pdbx_description
1 polymer ?
#
loop_
_entity_poly.entity_id
_entity_poly.type
_entity_poly.pdbx_seq_one_letter_code
_entity_poly.pdbx_strand_id
1 'polypeptide(L)'
;MTNALIFLISTFATLFCSALFLRAWIFWRRIPYFNPYCAFIYKLTDFIVVPVRKIIPSSSNIDFPSLIIAYIICLVQLFLTTKLAINSIDGLSEVPVDMSILPIAALKIFINGLLSMVLWLGIVYAILSWISPLSPFQSFLRALLEPILSAIRQTLPKSLQTAPIDISLMLLMIGIIALQMIVV
;
A
#
# COMPACT_ATOMS: atom_id res chain seq x y z
N MET A 1 28.31 -4.04 -1.71
CA MET A 1 27.76 -2.66 -1.78
C MET A 1 26.44 -2.61 -2.53
N THR A 2 26.30 -3.30 -3.67
CA THR A 2 25.05 -3.33 -4.47
C THR A 2 23.80 -3.72 -3.67
N ASN A 3 23.87 -4.77 -2.83
CA ASN A 3 22.72 -5.21 -2.02
C ASN A 3 22.21 -4.13 -1.05
N ALA A 4 23.13 -3.35 -0.45
CA ALA A 4 22.75 -2.25 0.44
C ALA A 4 22.02 -1.15 -0.33
N LEU A 5 22.45 -0.86 -1.56
CA LEU A 5 21.83 0.14 -2.42
C LEU A 5 20.46 -0.31 -2.94
N ILE A 6 20.33 -1.59 -3.34
CA ILE A 6 19.04 -2.21 -3.70
C ILE A 6 18.07 -2.14 -2.52
N PHE A 7 18.53 -2.46 -1.30
CA PHE A 7 17.73 -2.36 -0.09
C PHE A 7 17.24 -0.93 0.13
N LEU A 8 18.13 0.07 0.10
CA LEU A 8 17.75 1.48 0.30
C LEU A 8 16.72 1.93 -0.73
N ILE A 9 16.97 1.70 -2.03
CA ILE A 9 16.02 2.04 -3.09
C ILE A 9 14.66 1.39 -2.83
N SER A 10 14.66 0.09 -2.52
CA SER A 10 13.43 -0.66 -2.31
C SER A 10 12.66 -0.18 -1.07
N THR A 11 13.34 0.10 0.02
CA THR A 11 12.74 0.59 1.26
C THR A 11 12.12 1.97 1.07
N PHE A 12 12.85 2.93 0.50
CA PHE A 12 12.32 4.27 0.27
C PHE A 12 11.15 4.26 -0.71
N ALA A 13 11.26 3.51 -1.81
CA ALA A 13 10.18 3.38 -2.78
C ALA A 13 8.93 2.72 -2.17
N THR A 14 9.10 1.64 -1.40
CA THR A 14 7.97 0.94 -0.75
C THR A 14 7.28 1.82 0.29
N LEU A 15 8.03 2.52 1.14
CA LEU A 15 7.47 3.43 2.14
C LEU A 15 6.71 4.59 1.49
N PHE A 16 7.29 5.18 0.45
CA PHE A 16 6.65 6.30 -0.25
C PHE A 16 5.43 5.86 -1.07
N CYS A 17 5.49 4.71 -1.74
CA CYS A 17 4.32 4.11 -2.39
C CYS A 17 3.21 3.82 -1.38
N SER A 18 3.54 3.30 -0.20
CA SER A 18 2.57 3.06 0.88
C SER A 18 1.88 4.35 1.33
N ALA A 19 2.60 5.47 1.41
CA ALA A 19 2.02 6.78 1.71
C ALA A 19 1.06 7.27 0.60
N LEU A 20 1.41 7.05 -0.68
CA LEU A 20 0.54 7.38 -1.82
C LEU A 20 -0.72 6.50 -1.88
N PHE A 21 -0.59 5.20 -1.58
CA PHE A 21 -1.74 4.30 -1.45
C PHE A 21 -2.65 4.73 -0.33
N LEU A 22 -2.08 5.07 0.83
CA LEU A 22 -2.84 5.53 1.98
C LEU A 22 -3.56 6.85 1.67
N ARG A 23 -2.91 7.79 0.96
CA ARG A 23 -3.55 9.01 0.46
C ARG A 23 -4.74 8.71 -0.44
N ALA A 24 -4.56 7.82 -1.43
CA ALA A 24 -5.63 7.44 -2.34
C ALA A 24 -6.80 6.78 -1.58
N TRP A 25 -6.50 5.97 -0.56
CA TRP A 25 -7.49 5.34 0.30
C TRP A 25 -8.24 6.37 1.17
N ILE A 26 -7.53 7.32 1.78
CA ILE A 26 -8.10 8.43 2.55
C ILE A 26 -9.05 9.25 1.68
N PHE A 27 -8.64 9.56 0.44
CA PHE A 27 -9.46 10.28 -0.53
C PHE A 27 -10.75 9.51 -0.87
N TRP A 28 -10.63 8.21 -1.14
CA TRP A 28 -11.79 7.34 -1.39
C TRP A 28 -12.74 7.27 -0.19
N ARG A 29 -12.19 7.17 1.03
CA ARG A 29 -12.96 7.15 2.29
C ARG A 29 -13.51 8.51 2.70
N ARG A 30 -13.10 9.60 2.03
CA ARG A 30 -13.46 10.99 2.36
C ARG A 30 -13.19 11.31 3.83
N ILE A 31 -12.09 10.79 4.39
CA ILE A 31 -11.73 11.09 5.78
C ILE A 31 -11.30 12.57 5.84
N PRO A 32 -11.88 13.38 6.75
CA PRO A 32 -11.62 14.80 6.79
C PRO A 32 -10.15 15.16 7.07
N TYR A 33 -9.68 16.24 6.45
CA TYR A 33 -8.31 16.74 6.62
C TYR A 33 -7.98 17.18 8.06
N PHE A 34 -8.98 17.53 8.88
CA PHE A 34 -8.75 17.90 10.28
C PHE A 34 -8.18 16.74 11.12
N ASN A 35 -8.26 15.50 10.62
CA ASN A 35 -7.58 14.38 11.24
C ASN A 35 -6.05 14.55 11.07
N PRO A 36 -5.26 14.60 12.16
CA PRO A 36 -3.83 14.88 12.08
C PRO A 36 -3.05 13.85 11.25
N TYR A 37 -3.50 12.59 11.23
CA TYR A 37 -2.88 11.52 10.43
C TYR A 37 -3.12 11.74 8.94
N CYS A 38 -4.31 12.21 8.56
CA CYS A 38 -4.58 12.61 7.18
C CYS A 38 -3.68 13.78 6.78
N ALA A 39 -3.65 14.85 7.58
CA ALA A 39 -2.84 16.03 7.31
C ALA A 39 -1.34 15.68 7.12
N PHE A 40 -0.82 14.76 7.93
CA PHE A 40 0.54 14.25 7.78
C PHE A 40 0.78 13.56 6.42
N ILE A 41 -0.10 12.64 6.02
CA ILE A 41 0.03 11.92 4.74
C ILE A 41 -0.08 12.86 3.55
N TYR A 42 -1.03 13.81 3.60
CA TYR A 42 -1.15 14.84 2.56
C TYR A 42 0.12 15.67 2.49
N LYS A 43 0.63 16.19 3.61
CA LYS A 43 1.87 16.98 3.67
C LYS A 43 3.09 16.23 3.13
N LEU A 44 3.19 14.93 3.39
CA LEU A 44 4.30 14.09 2.91
C LEU A 44 4.26 13.83 1.40
N THR A 45 3.11 13.95 0.76
CA THR A 45 2.90 13.55 -0.66
C THR A 45 2.49 14.71 -1.56
N ASP A 46 2.02 15.83 -1.01
CA ASP A 46 1.47 16.96 -1.78
C ASP A 46 2.48 17.57 -2.75
N PHE A 47 3.77 17.61 -2.39
CA PHE A 47 4.80 18.21 -3.22
C PHE A 47 4.88 17.61 -4.63
N ILE A 48 4.54 16.31 -4.77
CA ILE A 48 4.52 15.61 -6.06
C ILE A 48 3.10 15.44 -6.59
N VAL A 49 2.11 15.19 -5.71
CA VAL A 49 0.73 14.93 -6.12
C VAL A 49 0.04 16.19 -6.64
N VAL A 50 0.22 17.35 -6.00
CA VAL A 50 -0.46 18.60 -6.37
C VAL A 50 -0.06 19.09 -7.77
N PRO A 51 1.23 19.08 -8.16
CA PRO A 51 1.62 19.38 -9.54
C PRO A 51 0.99 18.43 -10.57
N VAL A 52 1.03 17.12 -10.31
CA VAL A 52 0.48 16.11 -11.23
C VAL A 52 -1.04 16.23 -11.36
N ARG A 53 -1.73 16.61 -10.28
CA ARG A 53 -3.18 16.83 -10.27
C ARG A 53 -3.63 17.94 -11.23
N LYS A 54 -2.73 18.87 -11.61
CA LYS A 54 -3.03 19.89 -12.63
C LYS A 54 -3.16 19.30 -14.03
N ILE A 55 -2.53 18.16 -14.29
CA ILE A 55 -2.51 17.47 -15.59
C ILE A 55 -3.56 16.37 -15.61
N ILE A 56 -3.62 15.58 -14.53
CA ILE A 56 -4.53 14.44 -14.40
C ILE A 56 -5.50 14.76 -13.27
N PRO A 57 -6.75 15.14 -13.55
CA PRO A 57 -7.71 15.43 -12.49
C PRO A 57 -8.06 14.15 -11.71
N SER A 58 -8.26 14.30 -10.40
CA SER A 58 -8.85 13.23 -9.59
C SER A 58 -10.34 13.08 -9.92
N SER A 59 -10.88 11.86 -9.86
CA SER A 59 -12.33 11.62 -9.97
C SER A 59 -13.02 11.86 -8.62
N SER A 60 -14.35 11.77 -8.56
CA SER A 60 -15.13 11.97 -7.33
C SER A 60 -14.82 10.94 -6.23
N ASN A 61 -14.31 9.76 -6.60
CA ASN A 61 -14.07 8.65 -5.68
C ASN A 61 -12.63 8.11 -5.70
N ILE A 62 -11.83 8.41 -6.72
CA ILE A 62 -10.48 7.85 -6.90
C ILE A 62 -9.46 8.96 -7.11
N ASP A 63 -8.38 8.92 -6.32
CA ASP A 63 -7.25 9.83 -6.47
C ASP A 63 -6.25 9.29 -7.52
N PHE A 64 -6.62 9.41 -8.79
CA PHE A 64 -5.80 8.98 -9.93
C PHE A 64 -4.36 9.52 -9.89
N PRO A 65 -4.09 10.80 -9.57
CA PRO A 65 -2.73 11.31 -9.41
C PRO A 65 -1.85 10.46 -8.50
N SER A 66 -2.36 10.12 -7.32
CA SER A 66 -1.60 9.36 -6.31
C SER A 66 -1.31 7.94 -6.76
N LEU A 67 -2.29 7.27 -7.40
CA LEU A 67 -2.11 5.92 -7.92
C LEU A 67 -1.15 5.87 -9.11
N ILE A 68 -1.22 6.85 -10.02
CA ILE A 68 -0.31 6.93 -11.17
C ILE A 68 1.12 7.19 -10.71
N ILE A 69 1.33 8.11 -9.77
CA ILE A 69 2.65 8.37 -9.21
C ILE A 69 3.18 7.11 -8.51
N ALA A 70 2.37 6.42 -7.71
CA ALA A 70 2.78 5.19 -7.04
C ALA A 70 3.18 4.10 -8.05
N TYR A 71 2.44 3.95 -9.14
CA TYR A 71 2.78 3.01 -10.21
C TYR A 71 4.09 3.37 -10.92
N ILE A 72 4.31 4.66 -11.22
CA ILE A 72 5.58 5.15 -11.78
C ILE A 72 6.75 4.86 -10.83
N ILE A 73 6.55 5.00 -9.52
CA ILE A 73 7.60 4.70 -8.54
C ILE A 73 7.90 3.21 -8.48
N CYS A 74 6.89 2.34 -8.57
CA CYS A 74 7.10 0.90 -8.71
C CYS A 74 7.90 0.55 -9.99
N LEU A 75 7.59 1.20 -11.12
CA LEU A 75 8.33 1.04 -12.38
C LEU A 75 9.80 1.45 -12.22
N VAL A 76 10.05 2.65 -11.67
CA VAL A 76 11.40 3.19 -11.47
C VAL A 76 12.19 2.33 -10.49
N GLN A 77 11.58 1.93 -9.37
CA GLN A 77 12.19 1.03 -8.40
C GLN A 77 12.61 -0.27 -9.07
N LEU A 78 11.69 -0.95 -9.77
CA LEU A 78 11.96 -2.22 -10.42
C LEU A 78 13.06 -2.10 -11.47
N PHE A 79 13.03 -1.04 -12.28
CA PHE A 79 14.06 -0.79 -13.29
C PHE A 79 15.45 -0.64 -12.66
N LEU A 80 15.56 0.21 -11.63
CA LEU A 80 16.83 0.49 -10.96
C LEU A 80 17.37 -0.76 -10.26
N THR A 81 16.54 -1.48 -9.49
CA THR A 81 16.98 -2.67 -8.75
C THR A 81 17.36 -3.81 -9.68
N THR A 82 16.64 -4.00 -10.78
CA THR A 82 16.96 -5.02 -11.80
C THR A 82 18.29 -4.70 -12.48
N LYS A 83 18.50 -3.44 -12.88
CA LYS A 83 19.79 -3.00 -13.47
C LYS A 83 20.96 -3.19 -12.53
N LEU A 84 20.80 -2.81 -11.26
CA LEU A 84 21.82 -2.99 -10.23
C LEU A 84 22.13 -4.47 -9.98
N ALA A 85 21.11 -5.32 -9.94
CA ALA A 85 21.28 -6.76 -9.74
C ALA A 85 22.04 -7.41 -10.90
N ILE A 86 21.66 -7.12 -12.15
CA ILE A 86 22.34 -7.64 -13.35
C ILE A 86 23.81 -7.23 -13.37
N ASN A 87 24.11 -5.95 -13.09
CA ASN A 87 25.47 -5.42 -13.06
C ASN A 87 26.35 -6.00 -11.93
N SER A 88 25.75 -6.68 -10.95
CA SER A 88 26.49 -7.29 -9.85
C SER A 88 26.93 -8.73 -10.09
N ILE A 89 26.47 -9.34 -11.19
CA ILE A 89 26.82 -10.71 -11.57
C ILE A 89 27.86 -10.62 -12.68
N ASP A 90 29.06 -11.14 -12.41
CA ASP A 90 30.14 -11.18 -13.39
C ASP A 90 29.69 -11.92 -14.66
N GLY A 91 29.86 -11.28 -15.82
CA GLY A 91 29.50 -11.84 -17.13
C GLY A 91 28.06 -11.58 -17.59
N LEU A 92 27.20 -10.96 -16.79
CA LEU A 92 25.82 -10.59 -17.18
C LEU A 92 25.61 -9.08 -17.38
N SER A 93 26.66 -8.26 -17.26
CA SER A 93 26.58 -6.78 -17.32
C SER A 93 25.96 -6.22 -18.60
N GLU A 94 25.93 -7.00 -19.68
CA GLU A 94 25.37 -6.58 -20.97
C GLU A 94 23.99 -7.18 -21.27
N VAL A 95 23.41 -7.98 -20.36
CA VAL A 95 22.08 -8.55 -20.56
C VAL A 95 21.05 -7.42 -20.66
N PRO A 96 20.38 -7.25 -21.82
CA PRO A 96 19.34 -6.25 -21.96
C PRO A 96 18.20 -6.53 -20.99
N VAL A 97 17.75 -5.51 -20.27
CA VAL A 97 16.51 -5.62 -19.49
C VAL A 97 15.36 -5.59 -20.49
N ASP A 98 14.55 -6.65 -20.51
CA ASP A 98 13.38 -6.69 -21.36
C ASP A 98 12.35 -5.64 -20.90
N MET A 99 12.24 -4.56 -21.69
CA MET A 99 11.36 -3.44 -21.40
C MET A 99 9.88 -3.80 -21.58
N SER A 100 9.56 -4.90 -22.27
CA SER A 100 8.18 -5.33 -22.51
C SER A 100 7.53 -5.97 -21.26
N ILE A 101 8.34 -6.65 -20.44
CA ILE A 101 7.89 -7.35 -19.22
C ILE A 101 7.79 -6.36 -18.03
N LEU A 102 8.60 -5.30 -18.06
CA LEU A 102 8.74 -4.34 -16.96
C LEU A 102 7.40 -3.76 -16.46
N PRO A 103 6.44 -3.36 -17.31
CA PRO A 103 5.15 -2.84 -16.85
C PRO A 103 4.31 -3.88 -16.13
N ILE A 104 4.29 -5.12 -16.63
CA ILE A 104 3.52 -6.21 -16.03
C ILE A 104 4.10 -6.56 -14.66
N ALA A 105 5.43 -6.64 -14.56
CA ALA A 105 6.11 -6.88 -13.29
C ALA A 105 5.92 -5.73 -12.29
N ALA A 106 5.96 -4.47 -12.74
CA ALA A 106 5.66 -3.33 -11.89
C ALA A 106 4.20 -3.31 -11.42
N LEU A 107 3.26 -3.76 -12.25
CA LEU A 107 1.85 -3.91 -11.87
C LEU A 107 1.69 -4.96 -10.76
N LYS A 108 2.40 -6.09 -10.84
CA LYS A 108 2.42 -7.09 -9.77
C LYS A 108 2.94 -6.50 -8.45
N ILE A 109 4.02 -5.70 -8.50
CA ILE A 109 4.57 -5.02 -7.32
C ILE A 109 3.57 -4.01 -6.76
N PHE A 110 2.94 -3.21 -7.63
CA PHE A 110 1.93 -2.23 -7.25
C PHE A 110 0.74 -2.87 -6.53
N ILE A 111 0.19 -3.96 -7.08
CA ILE A 111 -0.92 -4.71 -6.47
C ILE A 111 -0.48 -5.31 -5.13
N ASN A 112 0.70 -5.95 -5.08
CA ASN A 112 1.23 -6.48 -3.83
C ASN A 112 1.46 -5.39 -2.78
N GLY A 113 1.89 -4.20 -3.19
CA GLY A 113 2.08 -3.04 -2.33
C GLY A 113 0.76 -2.53 -1.73
N LEU A 114 -0.31 -2.46 -2.53
CA LEU A 114 -1.66 -2.14 -2.05
C LEU A 114 -2.16 -3.17 -1.03
N LEU A 115 -2.02 -4.45 -1.34
CA LEU A 115 -2.37 -5.55 -0.45
C LEU A 115 -1.56 -5.50 0.85
N SER A 116 -0.25 -5.26 0.75
CA SER A 116 0.65 -5.13 1.88
C SER A 116 0.27 -3.94 2.77
N MET A 117 -0.11 -2.80 2.19
CA MET A 117 -0.60 -1.64 2.95
C MET A 117 -1.80 -2.04 3.82
N VAL A 118 -2.81 -2.70 3.26
CA VAL A 118 -4.00 -3.12 4.02
C VAL A 118 -3.64 -4.15 5.10
N LEU A 119 -2.75 -5.10 4.78
CA LEU A 119 -2.26 -6.09 5.74
C LEU A 119 -1.55 -5.43 6.93
N TRP A 120 -0.65 -4.49 6.69
CA TRP A 120 0.05 -3.77 7.75
C TRP A 120 -0.89 -2.88 8.57
N LEU A 121 -1.86 -2.20 7.94
CA LEU A 121 -2.90 -1.49 8.69
C LEU A 121 -3.69 -2.43 9.59
N GLY A 122 -4.04 -3.62 9.10
CA GLY A 122 -4.72 -4.67 9.87
C GLY A 122 -3.90 -5.15 11.06
N ILE A 123 -2.61 -5.41 10.87
CA ILE A 123 -1.69 -5.79 11.94
C ILE A 123 -1.60 -4.69 13.02
N VAL A 124 -1.37 -3.43 12.61
CA VAL A 124 -1.28 -2.32 13.56
C VAL A 124 -2.61 -2.12 14.29
N TYR A 125 -3.75 -2.28 13.61
CA TYR A 125 -5.08 -2.24 14.23
C TYR A 125 -5.28 -3.36 15.26
N ALA A 126 -4.91 -4.61 14.94
CA ALA A 126 -4.94 -5.74 15.87
C ALA A 126 -4.15 -5.43 17.14
N ILE A 127 -2.89 -5.01 16.98
CA ILE A 127 -2.01 -4.69 18.10
C ILE A 127 -2.62 -3.58 18.98
N LEU A 128 -3.10 -2.49 18.37
CA LEU A 128 -3.67 -1.37 19.12
C LEU A 128 -5.02 -1.70 19.77
N SER A 129 -5.78 -2.65 19.22
CA SER A 129 -7.02 -3.10 19.85
C SER A 129 -6.80 -3.73 21.22
N TRP A 130 -5.63 -4.33 21.46
CA TRP A 130 -5.25 -4.88 22.76
C TRP A 130 -4.56 -3.86 23.65
N ILE A 131 -3.67 -3.04 23.08
CA ILE A 131 -2.85 -2.10 23.86
C ILE A 131 -3.65 -0.85 24.24
N SER A 132 -4.38 -0.26 23.29
CA SER A 132 -5.07 1.03 23.49
C SER A 132 -6.31 1.17 22.59
N PRO A 133 -7.41 0.47 22.94
CA PRO A 133 -8.63 0.38 22.12
C PRO A 133 -9.45 1.68 22.02
N LEU A 134 -9.07 2.75 22.72
CA LEU A 134 -9.78 4.03 22.73
C LEU A 134 -8.90 5.18 22.20
N SER A 135 -7.73 4.88 21.64
CA SER A 135 -6.84 5.91 21.11
C SER A 135 -7.37 6.52 19.80
N PRO A 136 -7.10 7.82 19.53
CA PRO A 136 -7.48 8.46 18.28
C PRO A 136 -6.92 7.77 17.04
N PHE A 137 -5.71 7.20 17.14
CA PHE A 137 -5.09 6.46 16.05
C PHE A 137 -5.82 5.14 15.77
N GLN A 138 -6.25 4.42 16.81
CA GLN A 138 -7.03 3.19 16.64
C GLN A 138 -8.39 3.47 15.96
N SER A 139 -9.04 4.60 16.28
CA SER A 139 -10.26 5.04 15.59
C SER A 139 -10.01 5.38 14.11
N PHE A 140 -8.87 6.01 13.80
CA PHE A 140 -8.46 6.29 12.43
C PHE A 140 -8.23 5.00 11.62
N LEU A 141 -7.52 4.02 12.18
CA LEU A 141 -7.31 2.72 11.53
C LEU A 141 -8.62 1.97 11.31
N ARG A 142 -9.54 2.00 12.29
CA ARG A 142 -10.88 1.45 12.12
C ARG A 142 -11.59 2.09 10.94
N ALA A 143 -11.58 3.43 10.83
CA ALA A 143 -12.24 4.13 9.72
C ALA A 143 -11.68 3.75 8.33
N LEU A 144 -10.39 3.45 8.25
CA LEU A 144 -9.72 2.96 7.03
C LEU A 144 -10.12 1.52 6.69
N LEU A 145 -10.16 0.63 7.68
CA LEU A 145 -10.40 -0.81 7.51
C LEU A 145 -11.89 -1.19 7.47
N GLU A 146 -12.78 -0.38 8.03
CA GLU A 146 -14.21 -0.66 8.14
C GLU A 146 -14.89 -1.09 6.84
N PRO A 147 -14.64 -0.53 5.64
CA PRO A 147 -15.33 -1.01 4.44
C PRO A 147 -15.02 -2.48 4.15
N ILE A 148 -13.77 -2.90 4.33
CA ILE A 148 -13.35 -4.27 4.08
C ILE A 148 -13.80 -5.19 5.21
N LEU A 149 -13.60 -4.75 6.47
CA LEU A 149 -14.03 -5.52 7.63
C LEU A 149 -15.55 -5.68 7.68
N SER A 150 -16.32 -4.66 7.30
CA SER A 150 -17.78 -4.74 7.24
C SER A 150 -18.25 -5.74 6.18
N ALA A 151 -17.60 -5.77 5.01
CA ALA A 151 -17.92 -6.72 3.95
C ALA A 151 -17.66 -8.16 4.42
N ILE A 152 -16.53 -8.39 5.08
CA ILE A 152 -16.19 -9.70 5.67
C ILE A 152 -17.17 -10.05 6.80
N ARG A 153 -17.46 -9.12 7.70
CA ARG A 153 -18.35 -9.33 8.86
C ARG A 153 -19.77 -9.71 8.42
N GLN A 154 -20.25 -9.15 7.31
CA GLN A 154 -21.57 -9.49 6.75
C GLN A 154 -21.65 -10.92 6.21
N THR A 155 -20.53 -11.53 5.83
CA THR A 155 -20.48 -12.95 5.39
C THR A 155 -20.34 -13.94 6.55
N LEU A 156 -19.97 -13.46 7.74
CA LEU A 156 -19.75 -14.32 8.92
C LEU A 156 -21.07 -14.64 9.64
N PRO A 157 -21.25 -15.88 10.13
CA PRO A 157 -22.34 -16.25 11.04
C PRO A 157 -22.39 -15.34 12.28
N LYS A 158 -23.60 -15.00 12.75
CA LYS A 158 -23.78 -14.11 13.92
C LYS A 158 -23.07 -14.61 15.18
N SER A 159 -22.93 -15.93 15.37
CA SER A 159 -22.20 -16.53 16.49
C SER A 159 -20.71 -16.19 16.49
N LEU A 160 -20.10 -16.02 15.31
CA LEU A 160 -18.68 -15.66 15.16
C LEU A 160 -18.45 -14.13 15.19
N GLN A 161 -19.50 -13.32 15.04
CA GLN A 161 -19.40 -11.86 15.12
C GLN A 161 -19.20 -11.36 16.56
N THR A 162 -19.68 -12.11 17.56
CA THR A 162 -19.51 -11.80 18.98
C THR A 162 -18.30 -12.49 19.62
N ALA A 163 -17.38 -13.02 18.80
CA ALA A 163 -16.20 -13.69 19.31
C ALA A 163 -15.29 -12.72 20.11
N PRO A 164 -14.58 -13.19 21.14
CA PRO A 164 -13.64 -12.37 21.92
C PRO A 164 -12.49 -11.79 21.08
N ILE A 165 -12.16 -12.44 19.96
CA ILE A 165 -11.14 -12.04 19.00
C ILE A 165 -11.84 -11.61 17.71
N ASP A 166 -11.35 -10.55 17.07
CA ASP A 166 -11.92 -10.07 15.80
C ASP A 166 -11.60 -11.04 14.64
N ILE A 167 -12.47 -12.04 14.46
CA ILE A 167 -12.37 -13.05 13.40
C ILE A 167 -12.41 -12.42 12.01
N SER A 168 -13.09 -11.27 11.84
CA SER A 168 -13.16 -10.58 10.56
C SER A 168 -11.77 -10.06 10.12
N LEU A 169 -10.96 -9.62 11.08
CA LEU A 169 -9.59 -9.18 10.85
C LEU A 169 -8.66 -10.35 10.51
N MET A 170 -8.82 -11.50 11.17
CA MET A 170 -8.05 -12.70 10.84
C MET A 170 -8.34 -13.18 9.41
N LEU A 171 -9.62 -13.23 9.04
CA LEU A 171 -10.02 -13.63 7.69
C LEU A 171 -9.50 -12.64 6.64
N LEU A 172 -9.52 -11.34 6.94
CA LEU A 172 -8.93 -10.31 6.10
C LEU A 172 -7.44 -10.60 5.84
N MET A 173 -6.67 -10.86 6.90
CA MET A 173 -5.23 -11.13 6.79
C MET A 173 -4.96 -12.39 5.97
N ILE A 174 -5.69 -13.48 6.23
CA ILE A 174 -5.53 -14.74 5.49
C ILE A 174 -5.88 -14.53 4.01
N GLY A 175 -6.99 -13.84 3.72
CA GLY A 175 -7.41 -13.55 2.36
C GLY A 175 -6.40 -12.69 1.60
N ILE A 176 -5.82 -11.68 2.25
CA ILE A 176 -4.77 -10.86 1.64
C ILE A 176 -3.52 -11.68 1.36
N ILE A 177 -3.05 -12.50 2.30
CA ILE A 177 -1.86 -13.36 2.10
C ILE A 177 -2.10 -14.33 0.93
N ALA A 178 -3.28 -14.95 0.86
CA ALA A 178 -3.63 -15.84 -0.24
C ALA A 178 -3.65 -15.10 -1.59
N LEU A 179 -4.20 -13.88 -1.64
CA LEU A 179 -4.18 -13.05 -2.86
C LEU A 179 -2.75 -12.67 -3.26
N GLN A 180 -1.87 -12.34 -2.30
CA GLN A 180 -0.47 -12.04 -2.59
C GLN A 180 0.23 -13.24 -3.24
N MET A 181 -0.03 -14.47 -2.75
CA MET A 181 0.54 -15.68 -3.35
C MET A 181 0.11 -15.91 -4.81
N ILE A 182 -1.08 -15.44 -5.21
CA ILE A 182 -1.57 -15.57 -6.59
C ILE A 182 -0.97 -14.51 -7.51
N VAL A 183 -0.71 -13.31 -6.99
CA VAL A 183 -0.18 -12.18 -7.78
C VAL A 183 1.33 -12.31 -8.05
N VAL A 184 2.06 -12.95 -7.13
CA VAL A 184 3.49 -13.30 -7.28
C VAL A 184 3.67 -14.23 -8.48
#